data_AF-A0A6M4P8A2-F1
#
_entry.id   AF-A0A6M4P8A2-F1
#
_cell.length_a   1.000
_cell.length_b   1.000
_cell.length_c   1.000
_cell.angle_alpha   90.00
_cell.angle_beta   90.00
_cell.angle_gamma   90.00
#
_symmetry.space_group_name_H-M   'P 1'
#
loop_
_entity.id
_entity.type
_entity.pdbx_description
1 polymer ?
#
loop_
_entity_poly.entity_id
_entity_poly.type
_entity_poly.pdbx_seq_one_letter_code
_entity_poly.pdbx_strand_id
1 'polypeptide(L)' 'MDIINESKKRVAILPTNTKFSLNDLFTGIEWNNFEKKDRLLAGRNFLSLVENNTIPNVESSGKTSGNKQTYIKK' A
#
# COMPACT_ATOMS: atom_id res chain seq x y z
N MET A 1 -9.05 -12.97 -1.75
CA MET A 1 -9.21 -11.50 -1.91
C MET A 1 -7.86 -10.96 -2.37
N ASP A 2 -7.80 -10.21 -3.46
CA ASP A 2 -6.52 -9.72 -3.99
C ASP A 2 -6.13 -8.41 -3.30
N ILE A 3 -5.10 -8.44 -2.46
CA ILE A 3 -4.64 -7.30 -1.66
C ILE A 3 -4.27 -6.14 -2.58
N ILE A 4 -3.62 -6.40 -3.72
CA ILE A 4 -3.15 -5.35 -4.62
C ILE A 4 -4.31 -4.62 -5.28
N ASN A 5 -5.26 -5.36 -5.86
CA ASN A 5 -6.39 -4.76 -6.55
C ASN A 5 -7.26 -3.92 -5.60
N GLU A 6 -7.47 -4.42 -4.38
CA GLU A 6 -8.18 -3.71 -3.33
C GLU A 6 -7.42 -2.45 -2.88
N SER A 7 -6.10 -2.55 -2.71
CA SER A 7 -5.25 -1.41 -2.37
C SER A 7 -5.37 -0.28 -3.39
N LYS A 8 -5.39 -0.59 -4.70
CA LYS A 8 -5.54 0.41 -5.76
C LYS A 8 -6.85 1.17 -5.64
N LYS A 9 -7.96 0.48 -5.37
CA LYS A 9 -9.28 1.10 -5.18
C LYS A 9 -9.30 2.00 -3.95
N ARG A 10 -8.73 1.55 -2.83
CA ARG A 10 -8.66 2.32 -1.58
C ARG A 10 -7.75 3.54 -1.70
N VAL A 11 -6.66 3.41 -2.45
CA VAL A 11 -5.81 4.54 -2.82
C VAL A 11 -6.55 5.54 -3.69
N ALA A 12 -7.37 5.09 -4.64
CA ALA A 12 -8.14 6.00 -5.50
C ALA A 12 -9.10 6.90 -4.69
N ILE A 13 -9.67 6.39 -3.59
CA ILE A 13 -10.56 7.17 -2.70
C ILE A 13 -9.83 7.98 -1.62
N LEU A 14 -8.54 7.73 -1.37
CA LEU A 14 -7.78 8.47 -0.35
C LEU A 14 -7.69 9.97 -0.71
N PRO A 15 -7.63 10.88 0.27
CA PRO A 15 -7.37 12.29 -0.02
C PRO A 15 -5.96 12.50 -0.58
N THR A 16 -5.86 13.45 -1.48
CA THR A 16 -4.59 14.01 -1.98
C THR A 16 -3.72 14.47 -0.80
N ASN A 17 -2.40 14.32 -0.93
CA ASN A 17 -1.39 14.63 0.10
C ASN A 17 -1.42 13.75 1.36
N THR A 18 -2.10 12.60 1.33
CA THR A 18 -2.16 11.67 2.47
C THR A 18 -0.96 10.72 2.46
N LYS A 19 -0.25 10.65 3.59
CA LYS A 19 0.80 9.65 3.81
C LYS A 19 0.20 8.38 4.40
N PHE A 20 0.48 7.23 3.81
CA PHE A 20 -0.07 5.94 4.22
C PHE A 20 0.94 4.81 4.03
N SER A 21 0.76 3.71 4.75
CA SER A 21 1.42 2.43 4.48
C SER A 21 0.43 1.49 3.80
N LEU A 22 0.89 0.45 3.09
CA LEU A 22 0.01 -0.57 2.50
C LEU A 22 -0.99 -1.14 3.54
N ASN A 23 -0.50 -1.28 4.76
CA ASN A 23 -1.24 -1.82 5.90
C ASN A 23 -2.38 -0.89 6.36
N ASP A 24 -2.19 0.43 6.27
CA ASP A 24 -3.19 1.44 6.67
C ASP A 24 -4.39 1.48 5.70
N LEU A 25 -4.24 0.93 4.49
CA LEU A 25 -5.35 0.77 3.55
C LEU A 25 -6.32 -0.31 3.99
N PHE A 26 -5.90 -1.24 4.86
CA PHE A 26 -6.71 -2.35 5.34
C PHE A 26 -7.13 -2.12 6.79
N THR A 27 -8.31 -2.62 7.14
CA THR A 27 -8.65 -2.70 8.56
C THR A 27 -7.72 -3.72 9.23
N GLY A 28 -7.41 -3.52 10.51
CA GLY A 28 -6.52 -4.44 11.24
C GLY A 28 -7.03 -5.90 11.24
N ILE A 29 -8.34 -6.10 11.12
CA ILE A 29 -8.98 -7.42 11.00
C ILE A 29 -8.69 -8.01 9.61
N GLU A 30 -8.98 -7.27 8.53
CA GLU A 30 -8.68 -7.71 7.16
C GLU A 30 -7.19 -8.01 6.99
N TRP A 31 -6.33 -7.11 7.45
CA TRP A 31 -4.90 -7.29 7.36
C TRP A 31 -4.43 -8.52 8.14
N ASN A 32 -4.96 -8.76 9.34
CA ASN A 32 -4.63 -9.95 10.12
C ASN A 32 -5.16 -11.25 9.54
N ASN A 33 -6.22 -11.19 8.73
CA ASN A 33 -6.79 -12.36 8.08
C ASN A 33 -5.93 -12.87 6.91
N PHE A 34 -5.13 -11.99 6.27
CA PHE A 34 -4.21 -12.41 5.22
C PHE A 34 -3.03 -13.22 5.78
N GLU A 35 -2.52 -14.20 5.06
CA GLU A 35 -1.30 -14.88 5.47
C GLU A 35 -0.08 -13.95 5.43
N LYS A 36 0.89 -14.19 6.30
CA LYS A 36 2.12 -13.37 6.37
C LYS A 36 2.87 -13.35 5.04
N LYS A 37 2.86 -14.47 4.31
CA LYS A 37 3.49 -14.60 2.98
C LYS A 37 2.84 -13.67 1.96
N ASP A 38 1.51 -13.69 1.86
CA ASP A 38 0.73 -12.83 0.97
C ASP A 38 0.92 -11.35 1.29
N ARG A 39 0.91 -10.98 2.57
CA ARG A 39 1.17 -9.60 3.01
C ARG A 39 2.54 -9.10 2.55
N LEU A 40 3.56 -9.96 2.63
CA LEU A 40 4.93 -9.62 2.24
C LEU A 40 5.08 -9.52 0.72
N LEU A 41 4.42 -10.42 -0.02
CA LEU A 41 4.36 -10.39 -1.47
C LEU A 41 3.62 -9.15 -1.97
N ALA A 42 2.49 -8.82 -1.36
CA ALA A 42 1.70 -7.63 -1.66
C ALA A 42 2.49 -6.34 -1.41
N GLY A 43 3.27 -6.26 -0.32
CA GLY A 43 4.17 -5.12 -0.08
C GLY A 43 5.15 -4.89 -1.23
N ARG A 44 5.80 -5.95 -1.70
CA ARG A 44 6.77 -5.89 -2.82
C ARG A 44 6.09 -5.54 -4.13
N ASN A 45 4.99 -6.20 -4.46
CA ASN A 45 4.24 -5.97 -5.68
C ASN A 45 3.67 -4.54 -5.72
N PHE A 46 3.16 -4.04 -4.59
CA PHE A 46 2.63 -2.69 -4.49
C PHE A 46 3.72 -1.63 -4.69
N LEU A 47 4.89 -1.81 -4.05
CA LEU A 47 6.04 -0.92 -4.29
C LEU A 47 6.41 -0.89 -5.78
N SER A 48 6.55 -2.06 -6.40
CA SER A 48 6.87 -2.17 -7.82
C SER A 48 5.82 -1.48 -8.70
N LEU A 49 4.53 -1.58 -8.39
CA LEU A 49 3.47 -0.89 -9.13
C LEU A 49 3.53 0.63 -8.99
N VAL A 50 3.90 1.14 -7.81
CA VAL A 50 4.13 2.57 -7.60
C VAL A 50 5.35 3.04 -8.38
N GLU A 51 6.46 2.31 -8.33
CA GLU A 51 7.68 2.62 -9.10
C GLU A 51 7.45 2.59 -10.61
N ASN A 52 6.63 1.65 -11.09
CA ASN A 52 6.21 1.56 -12.49
C ASN A 52 5.09 2.54 -12.88
N ASN A 53 4.76 3.52 -12.04
CA ASN A 53 3.69 4.51 -12.29
C ASN A 53 2.32 3.88 -12.64
N THR A 54 2.07 2.65 -12.22
CA THR A 54 0.78 1.96 -12.46
C THR A 54 -0.31 2.45 -11.51
N ILE A 55 0.08 2.99 -10.35
CA ILE A 55 -0.83 3.63 -9.40
C ILE A 55 -0.66 5.15 -9.56
N PRO A 56 -1.59 5.82 -10.26
CA PRO A 56 -1.46 7.25 -10.51
C PRO A 56 -1.54 8.02 -9.19
N ASN A 57 -0.81 9.13 -9.13
CA ASN A 57 -0.79 10.01 -7.98
C ASN A 57 -0.36 9.31 -6.68
N VAL A 58 0.51 8.31 -6.75
CA VAL A 58 1.16 7.75 -5.56
C VAL A 58 2.66 7.76 -5.77
N GLU A 59 3.37 8.20 -4.75
CA GLU A 59 4.82 8.17 -4.72
C GLU A 59 5.30 7.46 -3.46
N SER A 60 6.37 6.68 -3.59
CA SER A 60 7.02 6.07 -2.43
C SER A 60 7.76 7.16 -1.64
N SER A 61 7.33 7.42 -0.41
CA SER A 61 7.92 8.42 0.49
C SER A 61 9.13 7.88 1.30
N GLY A 62 9.51 6.61 1.07
CA GLY A 62 10.60 5.93 1.76
C GLY A 62 10.13 4.97 2.84
N LYS A 63 11.01 4.60 3.78
CA LYS A 63 10.70 3.68 4.88
C LYS A 63 10.67 4.43 6.21
N THR A 64 9.77 4.03 7.10
CA THR A 64 9.78 4.48 8.50
C THR A 64 10.90 3.78 9.28
N SER A 65 11.26 4.27 10.48
CA SER A 65 12.30 3.67 11.34
C SER A 65 12.04 2.19 11.68
N GLY A 66 10.79 1.73 11.58
CA GLY A 66 10.40 0.33 11.72
C GLY A 66 10.48 -0.49 10.41
N ASN A 67 11.25 -0.07 9.40
CA ASN A 67 11.38 -0.70 8.09
C ASN A 67 10.08 -0.86 7.29
N LYS A 68 9.00 -0.17 7.67
CA LYS A 68 7.73 -0.17 6.92
C LYS A 68 7.82 0.81 5.77
N GLN A 69 7.48 0.35 4.57
CA GLN A 69 7.38 1.21 3.40
C GLN A 69 6.18 2.16 3.54
N THR A 70 6.44 3.43 3.30
CA THR A 70 5.45 4.51 3.30
C THR A 70 5.30 5.11 1.91
N TYR A 71 4.09 5.55 1.63
CA TYR A 71 3.66 6.13 0.38
C TYR A 71 2.94 7.43 0.66
N ILE A 72 2.95 8.34 -0.31
CA ILE A 72 2.18 9.57 -0.28
C ILE A 72 1.29 9.60 -1.52
N LYS A 73 0.00 9.82 -1.31
CA LYS A 73 -0.89 10.15 -2.43
C LYS A 73 -0.63 11.61 -2.80
N LYS A 74 -0.26 11.88 -4.05
CA LYS A 74 -0.11 13.22 -4.60
C LYS A 74 -1.43 13.76 -5.13
#